data_AF-A0A534JX72-F1
#
_entry.id   AF-A0A534JX72-F1
#
_cell.length_a   1.000
_cell.length_b   1.000
_cell.length_c   1.000
_cell.angle_alpha   90.00
_cell.angle_beta   90.00
_cell.angle_gamma   90.00
#
_symmetry.space_group_name_H-M   'P 1'
#
loop_
_entity.id
_entity.type
_entity.pdbx_description
1 polymer ?
#
loop_
_entity_poly.entity_id
_entity_poly.type
_entity_poly.pdbx_seq_one_letter_code
_entity_poly.pdbx_strand_id
1 'polypeptide(L)'
;MRSAGGALRPRTIALVAGFVAVVIAIAASLVLFQPPATKAAPDFTLTDIDGNTVHLADFRGKITVLDFMYINCASCELARPVVQEVFAAHAAVMEGVSIDIVLLDSQAQLQTYRDQKGIPWHVARDTAGVAGAYVVREVVRLFLVGQDGSIIFDRQGMSPGDETALRSDLENTIGLALQGRAPAISIQQVSIFALAALAGVASFFSPCSFPMLPGYMAFFLSLDAKKQGAMTKRRAVLSGTLSSMGIILVYGIIAAVLILTAGVAAAYVPPLQGIVGFLLIVMGAVMFTAVQYNWLVNPFRSIRQKVFPRWTPNEVRTVQGKLFSYGVGYGAAGFGCVAPPFIAAILGATVIGGLPAGLAVLAVYAGVVILLMAVITVALATLGQAAVKKMNRYTELIKKGRNSPIQGRWHARHMTRRKPSRARLRPFRIDDAAGVCRIYPMFFVDNTVQFGRGRMTVADVGGRVVGFVLWAPGFEPAWFDSRVRRWAELSELHVHPDFQNLGIGLRLVRAAIRQARVAGFPALYLMVEEDNGTARRVYEKAGFREHNRIVRNKLEL
;
A
#
# COMPACT_ATOMS: atom_id res chain seq x y z
N MET A 1 -27.70 33.79 -12.60
CA MET A 1 -26.39 33.63 -11.91
C MET A 1 -25.43 32.92 -12.86
N ARG A 2 -24.38 33.61 -13.32
CA ARG A 2 -23.39 33.10 -14.30
C ARG A 2 -22.61 31.92 -13.71
N SER A 3 -22.57 30.80 -14.43
CA SER A 3 -21.77 29.63 -14.11
C SER A 3 -20.27 29.95 -14.30
N ALA A 4 -19.56 30.18 -13.20
CA ALA A 4 -18.10 30.20 -13.20
C ALA A 4 -17.58 28.76 -13.28
N GLY A 5 -17.63 28.17 -14.48
CA GLY A 5 -16.80 27.03 -14.83
C GLY A 5 -15.35 27.49 -14.90
N GLY A 6 -14.65 27.47 -13.75
CA GLY A 6 -13.23 27.80 -13.69
C GLY A 6 -12.40 26.76 -14.43
N ALA A 7 -12.22 26.93 -15.74
CA ALA A 7 -11.17 26.26 -16.47
C ALA A 7 -9.82 26.63 -15.85
N LEU A 8 -8.95 25.63 -15.64
CA LEU A 8 -7.62 25.84 -15.08
C LEU A 8 -6.87 26.89 -15.92
N ARG A 9 -6.29 27.91 -15.25
CA ARG A 9 -5.41 28.85 -15.93
C ARG A 9 -4.19 28.07 -16.47
N PRO A 10 -3.79 28.25 -17.74
CA PRO A 10 -2.68 27.50 -18.34
C PRO A 10 -1.36 27.66 -17.58
N ARG A 11 -1.16 28.81 -16.92
CA ARG A 11 -0.03 29.06 -16.01
C ARG A 11 0.02 28.12 -14.80
N THR A 12 -1.12 27.68 -14.27
CA THR A 12 -1.17 26.77 -13.12
C THR A 12 -0.86 25.34 -13.54
N ILE A 13 -1.31 24.91 -14.72
CA ILE A 13 -0.95 23.61 -15.31
C ILE A 13 0.56 23.56 -15.59
N ALA A 14 1.12 24.62 -16.17
CA ALA A 14 2.55 24.72 -16.45
C ALA A 14 3.41 24.70 -15.18
N LEU A 15 2.97 25.34 -14.09
CA LEU A 15 3.69 25.32 -12.81
C LEU A 15 3.65 23.96 -12.10
N VAL A 16 2.50 23.26 -12.14
CA VAL A 16 2.40 21.90 -11.57
C VAL A 16 3.20 20.91 -12.42
N ALA A 17 3.09 21.00 -13.75
CA ALA A 17 3.90 20.18 -14.66
C ALA A 17 5.40 20.47 -14.51
N GLY A 18 5.78 21.73 -14.36
CA GLY A 18 7.17 22.13 -14.11
C GLY A 18 7.70 21.64 -12.77
N PHE A 19 6.91 21.73 -11.69
CA PHE A 19 7.31 21.20 -10.38
C PHE A 19 7.39 19.67 -10.39
N VAL A 20 6.42 18.98 -11.01
CA VAL A 20 6.46 17.53 -11.20
C VAL A 20 7.66 17.13 -12.06
N ALA A 21 7.99 17.88 -13.11
CA ALA A 21 9.17 17.63 -13.95
C ALA A 21 10.48 17.87 -13.18
N VAL A 22 10.58 18.91 -12.34
CA VAL A 22 11.73 19.15 -11.47
C VAL A 22 11.86 18.05 -10.42
N VAL A 23 10.75 17.56 -9.87
CA VAL A 23 10.73 16.47 -8.89
C VAL A 23 11.09 15.13 -9.53
N ILE A 24 10.56 14.83 -10.72
CA ILE A 24 10.96 13.67 -11.53
C ILE A 24 12.42 13.82 -11.92
N ALA A 25 12.90 15.02 -12.24
CA ALA A 25 14.30 15.26 -12.54
C ALA A 25 15.19 15.12 -11.30
N ILE A 26 14.76 15.49 -10.09
CA ILE A 26 15.54 15.27 -8.85
C ILE A 26 15.54 13.78 -8.48
N ALA A 27 14.40 13.10 -8.58
CA ALA A 27 14.31 11.66 -8.35
C ALA A 27 15.11 10.88 -9.42
N ALA A 28 15.01 11.29 -10.69
CA ALA A 28 15.81 10.76 -11.78
C ALA A 28 17.27 11.10 -11.57
N SER A 29 17.65 12.31 -11.14
CA SER A 29 19.04 12.67 -10.83
C SER A 29 19.60 11.86 -9.66
N LEU A 30 18.80 11.53 -8.63
CA LEU A 30 19.20 10.62 -7.55
C LEU A 30 19.32 9.17 -8.02
N VAL A 31 18.52 8.77 -9.02
CA VAL A 31 18.60 7.45 -9.68
C VAL A 31 19.70 7.41 -10.75
N LEU A 32 20.07 8.54 -11.34
CA LEU A 32 21.11 8.70 -12.37
C LEU A 32 22.47 9.02 -11.74
N PHE A 33 22.51 9.45 -10.48
CA PHE A 33 23.68 9.41 -9.59
C PHE A 33 23.99 7.96 -9.15
N GLN A 34 23.77 6.98 -10.02
CA GLN A 34 24.44 5.70 -9.85
C GLN A 34 25.92 5.96 -10.12
N PRO A 35 26.84 5.47 -9.27
CA PRO A 35 28.21 5.27 -9.73
C PRO A 35 28.13 4.50 -11.04
N PRO A 36 28.82 4.94 -12.12
CA PRO A 36 28.82 4.18 -13.36
C PRO A 36 29.18 2.74 -13.02
N ALA A 37 28.43 1.78 -13.55
CA ALA A 37 28.65 0.38 -13.28
C ALA A 37 30.10 0.05 -13.69
N THR A 38 31.01 0.01 -12.72
CA THR A 38 32.44 -0.10 -13.01
C THR A 38 32.74 -1.56 -13.31
N LYS A 39 33.30 -1.80 -14.48
CA LYS A 39 33.91 -3.09 -14.82
C LYS A 39 35.18 -3.34 -14.00
N ALA A 40 35.83 -2.27 -13.54
CA ALA A 40 36.98 -2.33 -12.67
C ALA A 40 36.56 -2.76 -11.25
N ALA A 41 37.37 -3.66 -10.66
CA ALA A 41 37.22 -4.08 -9.28
C ALA A 41 37.49 -2.88 -8.35
N PRO A 42 36.59 -2.56 -7.39
CA PRO A 42 36.84 -1.51 -6.41
C PRO A 42 38.14 -1.75 -5.65
N ASP A 43 39.04 -0.79 -5.68
CA ASP A 43 40.31 -0.89 -4.98
C ASP A 43 40.11 -0.84 -3.46
N PHE A 44 40.95 -1.55 -2.72
CA PHE A 44 40.89 -1.59 -1.28
C PHE A 44 42.27 -1.78 -0.66
N THR A 45 42.36 -1.41 0.62
CA THR A 45 43.53 -1.61 1.46
C THR A 45 43.06 -2.24 2.75
N LEU A 46 43.55 -3.44 3.06
CA LEU A 46 43.26 -4.15 4.30
C LEU A 46 44.56 -4.54 4.99
N THR A 47 44.46 -4.80 6.29
CA THR A 47 45.53 -5.47 7.04
C THR A 47 45.10 -6.91 7.23
N ASP A 48 45.92 -7.85 6.76
CA ASP A 48 45.68 -9.29 6.94
C ASP A 48 45.91 -9.72 8.39
N ILE A 49 45.53 -10.96 8.69
CA ILE A 49 45.66 -11.52 10.04
C ILE A 49 47.11 -11.75 10.49
N ASP A 50 48.09 -11.66 9.59
CA ASP A 50 49.52 -11.73 9.91
C ASP A 50 50.14 -10.33 10.10
N GLY A 51 49.36 -9.27 9.88
CA GLY A 51 49.79 -7.87 10.02
C GLY A 51 50.34 -7.25 8.73
N ASN A 52 50.24 -7.95 7.59
CA ASN A 52 50.66 -7.40 6.30
C ASN A 52 49.58 -6.49 5.73
N THR A 53 49.99 -5.41 5.07
CA THR A 53 49.07 -4.57 4.31
C THR A 53 48.85 -5.18 2.92
N VAL A 54 47.59 -5.41 2.56
CA VAL A 54 47.17 -5.97 1.28
C VAL A 54 46.43 -4.88 0.50
N HIS A 55 47.01 -4.44 -0.62
CA HIS A 55 46.33 -3.59 -1.59
C HIS A 55 45.90 -4.41 -2.80
N LEU A 56 44.66 -4.28 -3.26
CA LEU A 56 44.21 -5.00 -4.46
C LEU A 56 45.03 -4.63 -5.71
N ALA A 57 45.48 -3.37 -5.77
CA ALA A 57 46.39 -2.90 -6.82
C ALA A 57 47.71 -3.67 -6.91
N ASP A 58 48.19 -4.29 -5.82
CA ASP A 58 49.45 -5.05 -5.81
C ASP A 58 49.33 -6.37 -6.59
N PHE A 59 48.10 -6.86 -6.79
CA PHE A 59 47.84 -8.11 -7.51
C PHE A 59 47.60 -7.92 -9.01
N ARG A 60 47.79 -6.70 -9.54
CA ARG A 60 47.71 -6.44 -10.98
C ARG A 60 48.67 -7.33 -11.75
N GLY A 61 48.21 -7.89 -12.87
CA GLY A 61 48.98 -8.88 -13.65
C GLY A 61 48.76 -10.34 -13.22
N LYS A 62 48.10 -10.60 -12.08
CA LYS A 62 47.64 -11.93 -11.66
C LYS A 62 46.11 -11.99 -11.67
N ILE A 63 45.56 -13.20 -11.66
CA ILE A 63 44.12 -13.39 -11.45
C ILE A 63 43.88 -13.46 -9.93
N THR A 64 43.11 -12.54 -9.38
CA THR A 64 42.85 -12.50 -7.94
C THR A 64 41.49 -13.09 -7.61
N VAL A 65 41.44 -14.07 -6.71
CA VAL A 65 40.19 -14.52 -6.10
C VAL A 65 39.89 -13.70 -4.85
N LEU A 66 38.70 -13.09 -4.81
CA LEU A 66 38.17 -12.43 -3.62
C LEU A 66 37.04 -13.28 -3.06
N ASP A 67 37.23 -13.78 -1.85
CA ASP A 67 36.30 -14.67 -1.14
C ASP A 67 35.72 -13.98 0.08
N PHE A 68 34.46 -13.55 0.00
CA PHE A 68 33.76 -12.94 1.13
C PHE A 68 33.09 -14.03 1.98
N MET A 69 33.51 -14.13 3.25
CA MET A 69 33.26 -15.28 4.12
C MET A 69 33.14 -14.86 5.61
N TYR A 70 32.92 -15.83 6.50
CA TYR A 70 33.09 -15.72 7.96
C TYR A 70 33.29 -17.12 8.55
N ILE A 71 33.77 -17.24 9.81
CA ILE A 71 34.25 -18.50 10.41
C ILE A 71 33.19 -19.62 10.44
N ASN A 72 31.94 -19.30 10.79
CA ASN A 72 30.86 -20.28 10.99
C ASN A 72 29.89 -20.34 9.80
N CYS A 73 30.43 -20.33 8.59
CA CYS A 73 29.66 -20.29 7.35
C CYS A 73 29.56 -21.67 6.68
N ALA A 74 28.38 -22.30 6.77
CA ALA A 74 28.15 -23.63 6.19
C ALA A 74 28.32 -23.64 4.66
N SER A 75 27.80 -22.63 3.96
CA SER A 75 27.97 -22.47 2.51
C SER A 75 29.44 -22.25 2.09
N CYS A 76 30.25 -21.65 2.96
CA CYS A 76 31.68 -21.45 2.72
C CYS A 76 32.46 -22.76 2.84
N GLU A 77 32.04 -23.68 3.72
CA GLU A 77 32.63 -25.04 3.79
C GLU A 77 32.37 -25.85 2.52
N LEU A 78 31.27 -25.60 1.81
CA LEU A 78 30.97 -26.23 0.51
C LEU A 78 31.84 -25.65 -0.63
N ALA A 79 31.99 -24.33 -0.68
CA ALA A 79 32.74 -23.66 -1.75
C ALA A 79 34.26 -23.79 -1.61
N ARG A 80 34.79 -23.71 -0.38
CA ARG A 80 36.23 -23.68 -0.10
C ARG A 80 37.05 -24.81 -0.72
N PRO A 81 36.68 -26.11 -0.59
CA PRO A 81 37.49 -27.18 -1.18
C PRO A 81 37.61 -27.03 -2.70
N VAL A 82 36.55 -26.56 -3.38
CA VAL A 82 36.57 -26.29 -4.82
C VAL A 82 37.49 -25.12 -5.14
N VAL A 83 37.40 -24.02 -4.38
CA VAL A 83 38.28 -22.86 -4.57
C VAL A 83 39.74 -23.20 -4.30
N GLN A 84 40.03 -23.97 -3.25
CA GLN A 84 41.38 -24.45 -2.92
C GLN A 84 41.94 -25.35 -4.01
N GLU A 85 41.14 -26.26 -4.57
CA GLU A 85 41.53 -27.14 -5.67
C GLU A 85 41.92 -26.34 -6.91
N VAL A 86 41.06 -25.40 -7.34
CA VAL A 86 41.32 -24.53 -8.49
C VAL A 86 42.51 -23.62 -8.22
N PHE A 87 42.62 -23.04 -7.03
CA PHE A 87 43.75 -22.20 -6.66
C PHE A 87 45.07 -22.97 -6.71
N ALA A 88 45.09 -24.21 -6.19
CA ALA A 88 46.28 -25.06 -6.22
C ALA A 88 46.69 -25.40 -7.67
N ALA A 89 45.73 -25.63 -8.57
CA ALA A 89 46.00 -25.87 -9.99
C ALA A 89 46.61 -24.66 -10.72
N HIS A 90 46.31 -23.43 -10.25
CA HIS A 90 46.68 -22.18 -10.90
C HIS A 90 47.56 -21.25 -10.03
N ALA A 91 48.20 -21.78 -8.99
CA ALA A 91 48.90 -21.01 -7.96
C ALA A 91 50.02 -20.09 -8.50
N ALA A 92 50.60 -20.40 -9.66
CA ALA A 92 51.64 -19.59 -10.28
C ALA A 92 51.13 -18.26 -10.87
N VAL A 93 49.83 -18.19 -11.19
CA VAL A 93 49.19 -17.07 -11.90
C VAL A 93 48.03 -16.46 -11.12
N MET A 94 47.78 -16.96 -9.91
CA MET A 94 46.68 -16.53 -9.03
C MET A 94 47.15 -15.97 -7.70
N GLU A 95 46.35 -15.07 -7.16
CA GLU A 95 46.42 -14.59 -5.77
C GLU A 95 45.05 -14.69 -5.12
N GLY A 96 45.01 -14.73 -3.79
CA GLY A 96 43.76 -14.90 -3.05
C GLY A 96 43.67 -13.99 -1.84
N VAL A 97 42.46 -13.47 -1.61
CA VAL A 97 42.13 -12.76 -0.38
C VAL A 97 40.76 -13.24 0.10
N SER A 98 40.72 -13.91 1.26
CA SER A 98 39.48 -14.16 1.98
C SER A 98 39.21 -13.01 2.94
N ILE A 99 38.02 -12.42 2.86
CA ILE A 99 37.61 -11.24 3.62
C ILE A 99 36.47 -11.65 4.55
N ASP A 100 36.74 -11.60 5.86
CA ASP A 100 35.74 -11.81 6.88
C ASP A 100 34.86 -10.56 7.05
N ILE A 101 33.58 -10.70 6.71
CA ILE A 101 32.61 -9.61 6.77
C ILE A 101 32.02 -9.40 8.18
N VAL A 102 32.26 -10.31 9.12
CA VAL A 102 31.74 -10.25 10.49
C VAL A 102 32.79 -9.59 11.40
N LEU A 103 32.61 -8.31 11.66
CA LEU A 103 33.49 -7.54 12.55
C LEU A 103 33.52 -8.03 14.01
N LEU A 104 32.66 -8.95 14.42
CA LEU A 104 32.70 -9.54 15.76
C LEU A 104 33.73 -10.66 15.91
N ASP A 105 34.18 -11.26 14.80
CA ASP A 105 35.18 -12.31 14.83
C ASP A 105 36.56 -11.71 15.14
N SER A 106 37.27 -12.31 16.10
CA SER A 106 38.60 -11.84 16.51
C SER A 106 39.69 -12.34 15.56
N GLN A 107 40.78 -11.59 15.47
CA GLN A 107 41.94 -11.97 14.65
C GLN A 107 42.47 -13.36 15.03
N ALA A 108 42.51 -13.70 16.33
CA ALA A 108 42.96 -15.00 16.81
C ALA A 108 42.04 -16.15 16.36
N GLN A 109 40.72 -15.92 16.31
CA GLN A 109 39.77 -16.91 15.79
C GLN A 109 39.95 -17.12 14.29
N LEU A 110 40.21 -16.05 13.54
CA LEU A 110 40.48 -16.15 12.09
C LEU A 110 41.80 -16.85 11.78
N GLN A 111 42.86 -16.61 12.56
CA GLN A 111 44.12 -17.36 12.45
C GLN A 111 43.88 -18.85 12.70
N THR A 112 43.21 -19.18 13.80
CA THR A 112 42.84 -20.57 14.12
C THR A 112 42.04 -21.21 12.98
N TYR A 113 41.08 -20.48 12.43
CA TYR A 113 40.27 -20.95 11.31
C TYR A 113 41.11 -21.15 10.03
N ARG A 114 41.96 -20.19 9.65
CA ARG A 114 42.86 -20.32 8.49
C ARG A 114 43.72 -21.57 8.61
N ASP A 115 44.34 -21.77 9.77
CA ASP A 115 45.27 -22.86 10.02
C ASP A 115 44.56 -24.22 10.04
N GLN A 116 43.39 -24.32 10.68
CA GLN A 116 42.56 -25.53 10.69
C GLN A 116 42.08 -25.94 9.29
N LYS A 117 41.84 -24.95 8.42
CA LYS A 117 41.24 -25.15 7.10
C LYS A 117 42.27 -25.14 5.96
N GLY A 118 43.54 -24.91 6.28
CA GLY A 118 44.65 -24.92 5.33
C GLY A 118 44.49 -23.89 4.21
N ILE A 119 44.02 -22.67 4.52
CA ILE A 119 43.85 -21.62 3.52
C ILE A 119 45.24 -21.01 3.21
N PRO A 120 45.75 -21.13 1.95
CA PRO A 120 47.14 -20.79 1.63
C PRO A 120 47.35 -19.33 1.22
N TRP A 121 46.30 -18.51 1.20
CA TRP A 121 46.32 -17.12 0.75
C TRP A 121 45.92 -16.15 1.88
N HIS A 122 45.93 -14.84 1.61
CA HIS A 122 45.67 -13.82 2.62
C HIS A 122 44.26 -13.92 3.21
N VAL A 123 44.16 -13.79 4.52
CA VAL A 123 42.87 -13.70 5.23
C VAL A 123 42.85 -12.38 5.98
N ALA A 124 41.82 -11.57 5.79
CA ALA A 124 41.70 -10.25 6.42
C ALA A 124 40.29 -10.03 6.95
N ARG A 125 40.16 -9.16 7.95
CA ARG A 125 38.86 -8.66 8.41
C ARG A 125 38.45 -7.47 7.57
N ASP A 126 37.15 -7.30 7.34
CA ASP A 126 36.63 -6.14 6.63
C ASP A 126 36.64 -4.86 7.49
N THR A 127 37.83 -4.32 7.73
CA THR A 127 38.01 -3.07 8.50
C THR A 127 37.75 -1.82 7.67
N ALA A 128 37.77 -1.93 6.34
CA ALA A 128 37.64 -0.80 5.41
C ALA A 128 36.27 -0.71 4.70
N GLY A 129 35.34 -1.63 4.96
CA GLY A 129 34.01 -1.65 4.33
C GLY A 129 34.03 -2.17 2.88
N VAL A 130 34.99 -3.04 2.57
CA VAL A 130 35.20 -3.67 1.25
C VAL A 130 33.97 -4.48 0.83
N ALA A 131 33.31 -5.19 1.74
CA ALA A 131 32.09 -5.93 1.45
C ALA A 131 30.99 -5.01 0.88
N GLY A 132 30.94 -3.76 1.35
CA GLY A 132 30.02 -2.75 0.83
C GLY A 132 30.37 -2.27 -0.58
N ALA A 133 31.67 -2.06 -0.86
CA ALA A 133 32.14 -1.69 -2.19
C ALA A 133 31.82 -2.77 -3.23
N TYR A 134 31.93 -4.04 -2.84
CA TYR A 134 31.61 -5.22 -3.67
C TYR A 134 30.14 -5.65 -3.58
N VAL A 135 29.29 -4.89 -2.89
CA VAL A 135 27.83 -5.12 -2.75
C VAL A 135 27.50 -6.51 -2.21
N VAL A 136 28.32 -7.06 -1.32
CA VAL A 136 28.13 -8.41 -0.75
C VAL A 136 26.86 -8.43 0.09
N ARG A 137 25.84 -9.16 -0.38
CA ARG A 137 24.53 -9.29 0.28
C ARG A 137 24.30 -10.67 0.90
N GLU A 138 25.05 -11.65 0.43
CA GLU A 138 24.98 -13.05 0.83
C GLU A 138 26.40 -13.60 0.85
N VAL A 139 26.67 -14.48 1.82
CA VAL A 139 27.93 -15.19 1.98
C VAL A 139 27.63 -16.67 1.73
N VAL A 140 28.44 -17.43 1.00
CA VAL A 140 29.71 -17.08 0.34
C VAL A 140 29.48 -16.24 -0.91
N ARG A 141 30.36 -15.26 -1.19
CA ARG A 141 30.40 -14.57 -2.49
C ARG A 141 31.83 -14.56 -3.01
N LEU A 142 32.00 -15.04 -4.24
CA LEU A 142 33.30 -15.18 -4.90
C LEU A 142 33.38 -14.22 -6.08
N PHE A 143 34.47 -13.48 -6.18
CA PHE A 143 34.84 -12.74 -7.37
C PHE A 143 36.17 -13.23 -7.92
N LEU A 144 36.29 -13.25 -9.25
CA LEU A 144 37.59 -13.26 -9.91
C LEU A 144 37.84 -11.89 -10.51
N VAL A 145 38.98 -11.34 -10.17
CA VAL A 145 39.53 -10.11 -10.74
C VAL A 145 40.60 -10.52 -11.74
N GLY A 146 40.44 -10.10 -12.99
CA GLY A 146 41.38 -10.39 -14.07
C GLY A 146 42.70 -9.63 -13.90
N GLN A 147 43.69 -10.00 -14.73
CA GLN A 147 45.02 -9.37 -14.72
C GLN A 147 44.97 -7.86 -15.00
N ASP A 148 43.96 -7.41 -15.74
CA ASP A 148 43.65 -6.00 -16.04
C ASP A 148 42.87 -5.30 -14.92
N GLY A 149 42.64 -5.99 -13.81
CA GLY A 149 41.84 -5.62 -12.64
C GLY A 149 40.37 -5.30 -12.93
N SER A 150 39.83 -5.87 -14.00
CA SER A 150 38.39 -5.94 -14.19
C SER A 150 37.79 -7.15 -13.47
N ILE A 151 36.52 -7.09 -13.10
CA ILE A 151 35.81 -8.24 -12.55
C ILE A 151 35.38 -9.12 -13.70
N ILE A 152 35.81 -10.38 -13.69
CA ILE A 152 35.55 -11.35 -14.76
C ILE A 152 34.63 -12.50 -14.30
N PHE A 153 34.39 -12.60 -12.99
CA PHE A 153 33.51 -13.58 -12.39
C PHE A 153 32.84 -12.99 -11.14
N ASP A 154 31.55 -13.29 -10.94
CA ASP A 154 30.77 -12.99 -9.74
C ASP A 154 29.83 -14.16 -9.48
N ARG A 155 30.00 -14.82 -8.33
CA ARG A 155 29.07 -15.85 -7.87
C ARG A 155 28.63 -15.57 -6.44
N GLN A 156 27.32 -15.59 -6.25
CA GLN A 156 26.66 -15.36 -4.97
C GLN A 156 26.01 -16.65 -4.48
N GLY A 157 26.21 -16.97 -3.20
CA GLY A 157 25.62 -18.12 -2.55
C GLY A 157 26.27 -19.45 -2.96
N MET A 158 25.98 -20.48 -2.18
CA MET A 158 26.40 -21.86 -2.45
C MET A 158 25.42 -22.83 -1.77
N SER A 159 24.88 -23.76 -2.55
CA SER A 159 24.02 -24.85 -2.07
C SER A 159 24.66 -26.22 -2.33
N PRO A 160 24.27 -27.27 -1.58
CA PRO A 160 24.74 -28.64 -1.86
C PRO A 160 24.40 -29.06 -3.30
N GLY A 161 25.38 -29.55 -4.05
CA GLY A 161 25.26 -29.93 -5.47
C GLY A 161 25.83 -28.92 -6.46
N ASP A 162 26.11 -27.68 -6.01
CA ASP A 162 26.67 -26.62 -6.87
C ASP A 162 28.19 -26.76 -7.12
N GLU A 163 28.87 -27.70 -6.47
CA GLU A 163 30.34 -27.84 -6.45
C GLU A 163 30.91 -28.08 -7.86
N THR A 164 30.26 -28.94 -8.63
CA THR A 164 30.70 -29.27 -10.00
C THR A 164 30.53 -28.07 -10.93
N ALA A 165 29.41 -27.34 -10.78
CA ALA A 165 29.16 -26.13 -11.55
C ALA A 165 30.16 -25.03 -11.17
N LEU A 166 30.45 -24.86 -9.87
CA LEU A 166 31.44 -23.91 -9.39
C LEU A 166 32.82 -24.18 -9.99
N ARG A 167 33.27 -25.44 -9.92
CA ARG A 167 34.57 -25.86 -10.47
C ARG A 167 34.66 -25.55 -11.96
N SER A 168 33.65 -26.00 -12.72
CA SER A 168 33.60 -25.78 -14.17
C SER A 168 33.60 -24.29 -14.52
N ASP A 169 32.82 -23.47 -13.81
CA ASP A 169 32.76 -22.04 -14.09
C ASP A 169 34.08 -21.33 -13.78
N LEU A 170 34.71 -21.64 -12.65
CA LEU A 170 36.02 -21.08 -12.28
C LEU A 170 37.09 -21.46 -13.31
N GLU A 171 37.21 -22.74 -13.65
CA GLU A 171 38.19 -23.24 -14.64
C GLU A 171 37.98 -22.61 -16.02
N ASN A 172 36.72 -22.52 -16.47
CA ASN A 172 36.40 -21.89 -17.76
C ASN A 172 36.75 -20.40 -17.75
N THR A 173 36.40 -19.67 -16.69
CA THR A 173 36.69 -18.24 -16.60
C THR A 173 38.19 -17.97 -16.47
N ILE A 174 38.92 -18.75 -15.69
CA ILE A 174 40.39 -18.67 -15.59
C ILE A 174 41.02 -18.96 -16.95
N GLY A 175 40.60 -20.03 -17.63
CA GLY A 175 41.08 -20.37 -18.97
C GLY A 175 40.85 -19.24 -19.99
N LEU A 176 39.69 -18.58 -19.94
CA LEU A 176 39.41 -17.39 -20.76
C LEU A 176 40.25 -16.18 -20.35
N ALA A 177 40.51 -16.00 -19.05
CA ALA A 177 41.29 -14.87 -18.53
C ALA A 177 42.76 -14.97 -18.93
N LEU A 178 43.34 -16.18 -18.86
CA LEU A 178 44.71 -16.44 -19.31
C LEU A 178 44.90 -16.22 -20.82
N GLN A 179 43.82 -16.35 -21.60
CA GLN A 179 43.82 -16.03 -23.04
C GLN A 179 43.51 -14.55 -23.34
N GLY A 180 43.26 -13.72 -22.32
CA GLY A 180 42.82 -12.33 -22.49
C GLY A 180 41.42 -12.18 -23.09
N ARG A 181 40.58 -13.22 -22.99
CA ARG A 181 39.23 -13.28 -23.59
C ARG A 181 38.10 -13.29 -22.56
N ALA A 182 38.42 -13.21 -21.26
CA ALA A 182 37.39 -13.18 -20.22
C ALA A 182 36.55 -11.89 -20.32
N PRO A 183 35.22 -11.99 -20.39
CA PRO A 183 34.36 -10.82 -20.45
C PRO A 183 34.33 -10.12 -19.08
N ALA A 184 34.59 -8.82 -19.08
CA ALA A 184 34.42 -8.01 -17.88
C ALA A 184 32.93 -7.86 -17.54
N ILE A 185 32.56 -8.31 -16.35
CA ILE A 185 31.21 -8.26 -15.77
C ILE A 185 31.09 -6.99 -14.93
N SER A 186 29.91 -6.38 -14.93
CA SER A 186 29.63 -5.23 -14.10
C SER A 186 28.86 -5.65 -12.86
N ILE A 187 29.35 -5.31 -11.66
CA ILE A 187 28.55 -5.48 -10.44
C ILE A 187 27.40 -4.46 -10.52
N GLN A 188 26.17 -4.94 -10.69
CA GLN A 188 25.00 -4.08 -10.71
C GLN A 188 24.77 -3.52 -9.30
N GLN A 189 25.36 -2.36 -9.01
CA GLN A 189 25.03 -1.55 -7.84
C GLN A 189 23.61 -1.02 -8.02
N VAL A 190 22.59 -1.82 -7.72
CA VAL A 190 21.27 -1.25 -7.45
C VAL A 190 21.46 -0.37 -6.22
N SER A 191 21.64 0.93 -6.46
CA SER A 191 21.83 1.93 -5.41
C SER A 191 20.74 1.71 -4.37
N ILE A 192 21.16 1.42 -3.14
CA ILE A 192 20.22 1.14 -2.05
C ILE A 192 19.29 2.34 -1.83
N PHE A 193 19.75 3.54 -2.20
CA PHE A 193 18.98 4.77 -2.25
C PHE A 193 17.94 4.79 -3.37
N ALA A 194 18.23 4.22 -4.54
CA ALA A 194 17.24 4.05 -5.61
C ALA A 194 16.14 3.08 -5.19
N LEU A 195 16.50 1.99 -4.49
CA LEU A 195 15.51 1.06 -3.91
C LEU A 195 14.65 1.77 -2.84
N ALA A 196 15.26 2.60 -1.99
CA ALA A 196 14.57 3.40 -0.98
C ALA A 196 13.59 4.42 -1.61
N ALA A 197 14.02 5.08 -2.69
CA ALA A 197 13.20 6.02 -3.43
C ALA A 197 12.01 5.32 -4.11
N LEU A 198 12.26 4.17 -4.75
CA LEU A 198 11.21 3.33 -5.33
C LEU A 198 10.23 2.84 -4.28
N ALA A 199 10.71 2.44 -3.09
CA ALA A 199 9.85 2.08 -1.97
C ALA A 199 9.00 3.26 -1.48
N GLY A 200 9.54 4.48 -1.47
CA GLY A 200 8.80 5.71 -1.16
C GLY A 200 7.69 6.00 -2.18
N VAL A 201 7.98 5.86 -3.47
CA VAL A 201 6.98 6.00 -4.55
C VAL A 201 5.91 4.90 -4.44
N ALA A 202 6.35 3.65 -4.25
CA ALA A 202 5.46 2.51 -4.08
C ALA A 202 4.58 2.66 -2.83
N SER A 203 5.09 3.26 -1.75
CA SER A 203 4.29 3.55 -0.55
C SER A 203 3.09 4.43 -0.84
N PHE A 204 3.25 5.37 -1.77
CA PHE A 204 2.21 6.32 -2.14
C PHE A 204 1.23 5.73 -3.16
N PHE A 205 1.69 4.92 -4.11
CA PHE A 205 0.83 4.27 -5.10
C PHE A 205 0.48 2.82 -4.76
N SER A 206 0.64 2.45 -3.49
CA SER A 206 0.40 1.10 -3.02
C SER A 206 -1.07 0.72 -3.21
N PRO A 207 -1.38 -0.43 -3.83
CA PRO A 207 -2.75 -0.91 -3.97
C PRO A 207 -3.44 -1.06 -2.61
N CYS A 208 -2.67 -1.31 -1.54
CA CYS A 208 -3.17 -1.44 -0.18
C CYS A 208 -3.66 -0.09 0.42
N SER A 209 -3.03 1.04 0.09
CA SER A 209 -3.38 2.36 0.65
C SER A 209 -4.25 3.21 -0.28
N PHE A 210 -4.32 2.86 -1.57
CA PHE A 210 -5.12 3.57 -2.59
C PHE A 210 -6.59 3.77 -2.22
N PRO A 211 -7.31 2.81 -1.58
CA PRO A 211 -8.70 3.00 -1.17
C PRO A 211 -8.93 4.16 -0.18
N MET A 212 -7.89 4.58 0.55
CA MET A 212 -8.00 5.70 1.49
C MET A 212 -7.83 7.07 0.81
N LEU A 213 -7.24 7.13 -0.39
CA LEU A 213 -6.96 8.39 -1.10
C LEU A 213 -8.23 9.22 -1.39
N PRO A 214 -9.37 8.65 -1.84
CA PRO A 214 -10.61 9.41 -1.99
C PRO A 214 -11.12 9.98 -0.66
N GLY A 215 -10.90 9.26 0.45
CA GLY A 215 -11.22 9.72 1.81
C GLY A 215 -10.36 10.92 2.22
N TYR A 216 -9.06 10.89 1.93
CA TYR A 216 -8.16 12.03 2.10
C TYR A 216 -8.65 13.27 1.36
N MET A 217 -9.01 13.08 0.08
CA MET A 217 -9.44 14.16 -0.79
C MET A 217 -10.72 14.81 -0.29
N ALA A 218 -11.71 14.00 0.10
CA ALA A 218 -12.95 14.50 0.69
C ALA A 218 -12.68 15.26 2.01
N PHE A 219 -11.80 14.73 2.86
CA PHE A 219 -11.39 15.38 4.09
C PHE A 219 -10.68 16.71 3.83
N PHE A 220 -9.69 16.75 2.93
CA PHE A 220 -8.95 17.96 2.56
C PHE A 220 -9.84 19.05 1.96
N LEU A 221 -10.75 18.66 1.06
CA LEU A 221 -11.72 19.59 0.48
C LEU A 221 -12.73 20.09 1.52
N SER A 222 -13.03 19.30 2.55
CA SER A 222 -13.88 19.74 3.67
C SER A 222 -13.19 20.76 4.58
N LEU A 223 -11.86 20.69 4.70
CA LEU A 223 -11.06 21.68 5.42
C LEU A 223 -11.04 23.04 4.68
N ASP A 224 -10.98 23.00 3.35
CA ASP A 224 -11.05 24.19 2.49
C ASP A 224 -12.46 24.82 2.52
N ALA A 225 -13.52 24.00 2.54
CA ALA A 225 -14.90 24.48 2.61
C ALA A 225 -15.27 25.17 3.95
N LYS A 226 -14.60 24.82 5.06
CA LYS A 226 -14.86 25.37 6.40
C LYS A 226 -14.24 26.75 6.65
N LYS A 227 -13.21 27.16 5.91
CA LYS A 227 -12.62 28.51 5.98
C LYS A 227 -13.00 29.25 4.71
N GLN A 228 -13.79 30.31 4.80
CA GLN A 228 -14.35 31.10 3.68
C GLN A 228 -13.30 31.84 2.83
N GLY A 229 -12.24 31.18 2.38
CA GLY A 229 -11.23 31.75 1.50
C GLY A 229 -10.36 30.66 0.88
N ALA A 230 -10.04 30.81 -0.40
CA ALA A 230 -9.23 29.87 -1.15
C ALA A 230 -7.91 29.55 -0.42
N MET A 231 -7.61 28.27 -0.24
CA MET A 231 -6.37 27.80 0.38
C MET A 231 -5.13 28.43 -0.27
N THR A 232 -4.30 29.07 0.54
CA THR A 232 -2.98 29.55 0.10
C THR A 232 -2.05 28.34 -0.12
N LYS A 233 -1.22 28.37 -1.17
CA LYS A 233 -0.22 27.32 -1.49
C LYS A 233 0.61 26.88 -0.27
N ARG A 234 0.96 27.83 0.62
CA ARG A 234 1.70 27.58 1.87
C ARG A 234 0.97 26.66 2.85
N ARG A 235 -0.36 26.77 2.97
CA ARG A 235 -1.17 25.89 3.83
C ARG A 235 -1.34 24.49 3.25
N ALA A 236 -1.42 24.38 1.92
CA ALA A 236 -1.48 23.08 1.25
C ALA A 236 -0.19 22.28 1.48
N VAL A 237 0.98 22.91 1.30
CA VAL A 237 2.28 22.28 1.59
C VAL A 237 2.37 21.87 3.06
N LEU A 238 2.04 22.77 3.99
CA LEU A 238 2.10 22.47 5.43
C LEU A 238 1.18 21.30 5.83
N SER A 239 0.01 21.19 5.21
CA SER A 239 -0.94 20.12 5.51
C SER A 239 -0.49 18.78 4.93
N GLY A 240 0.13 18.79 3.74
CA GLY A 240 0.75 17.61 3.13
C GLY A 240 1.96 17.11 3.93
N THR A 241 2.83 18.00 4.41
CA THR A 241 3.98 17.62 5.25
C THR A 241 3.53 17.04 6.59
N LEU A 242 2.54 17.63 7.27
CA LEU A 242 1.96 17.10 8.50
C LEU A 242 1.37 15.70 8.33
N SER A 243 0.70 15.44 7.19
CA SER A 243 0.19 14.11 6.87
C SER A 243 1.34 13.11 6.63
N SER A 244 2.42 13.55 5.98
CA SER A 244 3.60 12.72 5.71
C SER A 244 4.34 12.32 6.98
N MET A 245 4.38 13.20 7.99
CA MET A 245 4.96 12.88 9.30
C MET A 245 4.30 11.67 9.95
N GLY A 246 3.00 11.46 9.74
CA GLY A 246 2.29 10.28 10.24
C GLY A 246 2.76 8.98 9.56
N ILE A 247 2.97 9.02 8.24
CA ILE A 247 3.52 7.88 7.48
C ILE A 247 4.96 7.60 7.94
N ILE A 248 5.77 8.65 8.06
CA ILE A 248 7.16 8.57 8.51
C ILE A 248 7.25 8.03 9.93
N LEU A 249 6.32 8.35 10.83
CA LEU A 249 6.31 7.76 12.17
C LEU A 249 6.19 6.23 12.10
N VAL A 250 5.28 5.69 11.29
CA VAL A 250 5.07 4.24 11.17
C VAL A 250 6.33 3.56 10.63
N TYR A 251 6.83 4.02 9.49
CA TYR A 251 8.03 3.43 8.87
C TYR A 251 9.32 3.75 9.63
N GLY A 252 9.36 4.84 10.38
CA GLY A 252 10.46 5.22 11.26
C GLY A 252 10.57 4.31 12.48
N ILE A 253 9.43 3.92 13.09
CA ILE A 253 9.42 2.90 14.15
C ILE A 253 9.90 1.57 13.60
N ILE A 254 9.41 1.15 12.44
CA ILE A 254 9.85 -0.08 11.77
C ILE A 254 11.36 -0.02 11.49
N ALA A 255 11.85 1.08 10.91
CA ALA A 255 13.28 1.26 10.64
C ALA A 255 14.12 1.25 11.92
N ALA A 256 13.68 1.92 12.99
CA ALA A 256 14.39 1.92 14.27
C ALA A 256 14.53 0.49 14.83
N VAL A 257 13.44 -0.30 14.81
CA VAL A 257 13.50 -1.70 15.24
C VAL A 257 14.47 -2.51 14.37
N LEU A 258 14.41 -2.36 13.04
CA LEU A 258 15.29 -3.07 12.12
C LEU A 258 16.75 -2.69 12.28
N ILE A 259 17.05 -1.41 12.47
CA ILE A 259 18.41 -0.90 12.66
C ILE A 259 19.00 -1.46 13.96
N LEU A 260 18.23 -1.45 15.05
CA LEU A 260 18.65 -1.98 16.35
C LEU A 260 18.78 -3.51 16.36
N THR A 261 18.00 -4.22 15.53
CA THR A 261 18.00 -5.68 15.49
C THR A 261 18.81 -6.26 14.33
N ALA A 262 19.44 -5.42 13.48
CA ALA A 262 20.05 -5.82 12.22
C ALA A 262 21.03 -7.00 12.34
N GLY A 263 21.88 -6.99 13.38
CA GLY A 263 22.87 -8.05 13.60
C GLY A 263 22.28 -9.44 13.91
N VAL A 264 21.05 -9.49 14.43
CA VAL A 264 20.33 -10.76 14.72
C VAL A 264 19.27 -11.04 13.65
N ALA A 265 18.68 -10.00 13.07
CA ALA A 265 17.55 -10.08 12.16
C ALA A 265 17.94 -10.66 10.79
N ALA A 266 19.19 -10.52 10.35
CA ALA A 266 19.64 -11.01 9.04
C ALA A 266 19.37 -12.51 8.85
N ALA A 267 19.54 -13.33 9.89
CA ALA A 267 19.31 -14.78 9.84
C ALA A 267 17.82 -15.17 9.67
N TYR A 268 16.89 -14.29 10.06
CA TYR A 268 15.45 -14.59 10.05
C TYR A 268 14.70 -13.99 8.86
N VAL A 269 15.35 -13.16 8.04
CA VAL A 269 14.69 -12.43 6.94
C VAL A 269 14.24 -13.33 5.79
N PRO A 270 15.04 -14.28 5.28
CA PRO A 270 14.60 -15.17 4.20
C PRO A 270 13.33 -15.99 4.53
N PRO A 271 13.21 -16.68 5.69
CA PRO A 271 11.99 -17.41 6.01
C PRO A 271 10.80 -16.47 6.25
N LEU A 272 11.03 -15.28 6.81
CA LEU A 272 9.97 -14.28 7.02
C LEU A 272 9.36 -13.82 5.68
N GLN A 273 10.16 -13.62 4.64
CA GLN A 273 9.67 -13.24 3.31
C GLN A 273 8.75 -14.33 2.73
N GLY A 274 9.11 -15.61 2.88
CA GLY A 274 8.26 -16.73 2.47
C GLY A 274 6.93 -16.76 3.22
N ILE A 275 6.95 -16.55 4.53
CA ILE A 275 5.73 -16.49 5.37
C ILE A 275 4.84 -15.32 4.96
N VAL A 276 5.41 -14.11 4.79
CA VAL A 276 4.65 -12.92 4.38
C VAL A 276 4.06 -13.11 2.98
N GLY A 277 4.83 -13.65 2.04
CA GLY A 277 4.36 -13.98 0.69
C GLY A 277 3.19 -14.96 0.72
N PHE A 278 3.29 -16.03 1.50
CA PHE A 278 2.20 -16.99 1.70
C PHE A 278 0.95 -16.32 2.30
N LEU A 279 1.11 -15.49 3.34
CA LEU A 279 0.00 -14.75 3.96
C LEU A 279 -0.70 -13.80 2.97
N LEU A 280 0.06 -13.10 2.11
CA LEU A 280 -0.50 -12.24 1.07
C LEU A 280 -1.27 -13.03 0.00
N ILE A 281 -0.78 -14.21 -0.39
CA ILE A 281 -1.48 -15.11 -1.31
C ILE A 281 -2.78 -15.59 -0.69
N VAL A 282 -2.75 -16.03 0.58
CA VAL A 282 -3.95 -16.47 1.31
C VAL A 282 -4.95 -15.33 1.43
N MET A 283 -4.50 -14.13 1.83
CA MET A 283 -5.36 -12.95 1.92
C MET A 283 -5.96 -12.59 0.55
N GLY A 284 -5.17 -12.66 -0.52
CA GLY A 284 -5.64 -12.43 -1.90
C GLY A 284 -6.68 -13.47 -2.35
N ALA A 285 -6.46 -14.75 -2.05
CA ALA A 285 -7.41 -15.83 -2.33
C ALA A 285 -8.72 -15.65 -1.54
N VAL A 286 -8.63 -15.27 -0.27
CA VAL A 286 -9.79 -14.96 0.58
C VAL A 286 -10.57 -13.77 0.02
N MET A 287 -9.91 -12.73 -0.48
CA MET A 287 -10.59 -11.60 -1.14
C MET A 287 -11.34 -11.99 -2.42
N PHE A 288 -10.93 -13.07 -3.11
CA PHE A 288 -11.67 -13.62 -4.26
C PHE A 288 -12.92 -14.41 -3.85
N THR A 289 -12.95 -14.93 -2.62
CA THR A 289 -14.16 -15.54 -2.08
C THR A 289 -15.08 -14.43 -1.56
N ALA A 290 -16.34 -14.39 -1.99
CA ALA A 290 -17.35 -13.45 -1.47
C ALA A 290 -17.79 -13.79 -0.02
N VAL A 291 -16.91 -14.42 0.75
CA VAL A 291 -17.15 -14.91 2.11
C VAL A 291 -17.01 -13.73 3.07
N GLN A 292 -18.04 -13.54 3.90
CA GLN A 292 -18.06 -12.50 4.91
C GLN A 292 -17.05 -12.82 6.01
N TYR A 293 -15.90 -12.15 6.00
CA TYR A 293 -14.78 -12.36 6.92
C TYR A 293 -14.99 -11.73 8.32
N ASN A 294 -16.20 -11.32 8.67
CA ASN A 294 -16.50 -10.65 9.95
C ASN A 294 -16.05 -11.47 11.16
N TRP A 295 -16.16 -12.81 11.13
CA TRP A 295 -15.69 -13.67 12.20
C TRP A 295 -14.17 -13.57 12.44
N LEU A 296 -13.37 -13.37 11.38
CA LEU A 296 -11.91 -13.24 11.48
C LEU A 296 -11.48 -11.88 12.04
N VAL A 297 -12.15 -10.79 11.67
CA VAL A 297 -11.79 -9.41 12.09
C VAL A 297 -12.43 -8.96 13.40
N ASN A 298 -13.59 -9.51 13.77
CA ASN A 298 -14.30 -9.16 15.00
C ASN A 298 -13.46 -9.29 16.29
N PRO A 299 -12.70 -10.37 16.54
CA PRO A 299 -11.87 -10.48 17.73
C PRO A 299 -10.76 -9.41 17.77
N PHE A 300 -10.10 -9.15 16.63
CA PHE A 300 -9.11 -8.07 16.53
C PHE A 300 -9.74 -6.69 16.75
N ARG A 301 -10.97 -6.47 16.27
CA ARG A 301 -11.72 -5.23 16.46
C ARG A 301 -12.04 -4.98 17.93
N SER A 302 -12.50 -6.01 18.66
CA SER A 302 -12.77 -5.92 20.09
C SER A 302 -11.50 -5.70 20.93
N ILE A 303 -10.37 -6.31 20.55
CA ILE A 303 -9.09 -6.09 21.22
C ILE A 303 -8.59 -4.67 20.97
N ARG A 304 -8.61 -4.20 19.73
CA ARG A 304 -8.22 -2.82 19.38
C ARG A 304 -9.02 -1.78 20.16
N GLN A 305 -10.33 -1.98 20.30
CA GLN A 305 -11.20 -1.07 21.08
C GLN A 305 -10.90 -1.09 22.57
N LYS A 306 -10.44 -2.22 23.13
CA LYS A 306 -10.02 -2.32 24.54
C LYS A 306 -8.65 -1.71 24.81
N VAL A 307 -7.68 -1.92 23.92
CA VAL A 307 -6.28 -1.48 24.10
C VAL A 307 -6.11 0.00 23.72
N PHE A 308 -6.84 0.48 22.72
CA PHE A 308 -6.73 1.85 22.19
C PHE A 308 -8.06 2.61 22.19
N PRO A 309 -8.72 2.82 23.34
CA PRO A 309 -10.04 3.46 23.40
C PRO A 309 -10.03 4.93 22.93
N ARG A 310 -8.88 5.63 23.03
CA ARG A 310 -8.70 7.06 22.67
C ARG A 310 -8.16 7.31 21.25
N TRP A 311 -7.80 6.27 20.50
CA TRP A 311 -7.28 6.40 19.13
C TRP A 311 -8.39 6.29 18.09
N THR A 312 -9.43 7.11 18.27
CA THR A 312 -10.46 7.30 17.26
C THR A 312 -10.28 8.69 16.64
N PRO A 313 -10.39 8.88 15.32
CA PRO A 313 -10.17 10.19 14.68
C PRO A 313 -11.15 11.30 15.16
N ASN A 314 -12.13 10.96 16.01
CA ASN A 314 -13.22 11.82 16.48
C ASN A 314 -12.81 12.67 17.69
N GLU A 315 -11.87 12.21 18.51
CA GLU A 315 -11.39 12.96 19.70
C GLU A 315 -10.31 14.00 19.39
N VAL A 316 -9.64 13.91 18.24
CA VAL A 316 -8.56 14.84 17.88
C VAL A 316 -9.15 16.21 17.53
N ARG A 317 -9.12 17.16 18.48
CA ARG A 317 -9.76 18.48 18.34
C ARG A 317 -9.11 19.37 17.29
N THR A 318 -7.81 19.21 17.03
CA THR A 318 -7.05 20.09 16.12
C THR A 318 -6.98 19.54 14.70
N VAL A 319 -7.07 20.43 13.70
CA VAL A 319 -6.96 20.08 12.28
C VAL A 319 -5.63 19.39 11.97
N GLN A 320 -4.54 19.85 12.59
CA GLN A 320 -3.20 19.28 12.42
C GLN A 320 -3.12 17.84 12.94
N GLY A 321 -3.71 17.55 14.10
CA GLY A 321 -3.73 16.20 14.63
C GLY A 321 -4.54 15.22 13.77
N LYS A 322 -5.62 15.68 13.15
CA LYS A 322 -6.40 14.86 12.20
C LYS A 322 -5.63 14.53 10.92
N LEU A 323 -4.83 15.47 10.43
CA LEU A 323 -3.94 15.26 9.27
C LEU A 323 -2.84 14.25 9.59
N PHE A 324 -2.24 14.37 10.78
CA PHE A 324 -1.24 13.43 11.25
C PHE A 324 -1.80 12.02 11.44
N SER A 325 -2.96 11.87 12.10
CA SER A 325 -3.58 10.56 12.32
C SER A 325 -4.03 9.90 11.02
N TYR A 326 -4.47 10.69 10.03
CA TYR A 326 -4.70 10.19 8.67
C TYR A 326 -3.40 9.61 8.09
N GLY A 327 -2.28 10.33 8.20
CA GLY A 327 -0.96 9.86 7.78
C GLY A 327 -0.55 8.54 8.40
N VAL A 328 -0.76 8.38 9.72
CA VAL A 328 -0.49 7.12 10.42
C VAL A 328 -1.37 5.99 9.88
N GLY A 329 -2.66 6.23 9.70
CA GLY A 329 -3.58 5.25 9.12
C GLY A 329 -3.17 4.84 7.69
N TYR A 330 -2.74 5.81 6.89
CA TYR A 330 -2.25 5.57 5.53
C TYR A 330 -0.96 4.73 5.51
N GLY A 331 0.01 5.07 6.37
CA GLY A 331 1.24 4.29 6.52
C GLY A 331 0.98 2.86 6.97
N ALA A 332 0.09 2.68 7.96
CA ALA A 332 -0.31 1.37 8.47
C ALA A 332 -1.05 0.53 7.40
N ALA A 333 -1.95 1.14 6.62
CA ALA A 333 -2.63 0.46 5.52
C ALA A 333 -1.67 0.02 4.41
N GLY A 334 -0.66 0.85 4.11
CA GLY A 334 0.36 0.55 3.12
C GLY A 334 1.35 -0.55 3.54
N PHE A 335 1.46 -0.85 4.84
CA PHE A 335 2.46 -1.74 5.42
C PHE A 335 2.56 -3.08 4.68
N GLY A 336 1.43 -3.76 4.41
CA GLY A 336 1.43 -5.09 3.81
C GLY A 336 2.06 -5.14 2.41
N CYS A 337 1.90 -4.08 1.60
CA CYS A 337 2.42 -4.02 0.23
C CYS A 337 3.84 -3.43 0.15
N VAL A 338 4.25 -2.63 1.14
CA VAL A 338 5.40 -1.71 1.04
C VAL A 338 6.51 -2.08 2.03
N ALA A 339 6.16 -2.72 3.14
CA ALA A 339 7.13 -3.15 4.13
C ALA A 339 8.19 -4.10 3.56
N PRO A 340 7.90 -5.08 2.69
CA PRO A 340 8.94 -6.00 2.20
C PRO A 340 10.12 -5.30 1.49
N PRO A 341 9.93 -4.46 0.45
CA PRO A 341 11.03 -3.75 -0.18
C PRO A 341 11.69 -2.72 0.74
N PHE A 342 10.93 -2.10 1.65
CA PHE A 342 11.47 -1.15 2.62
C PHE A 342 12.37 -1.82 3.67
N ILE A 343 11.95 -2.97 4.21
CA ILE A 343 12.72 -3.79 5.15
C ILE A 343 14.03 -4.22 4.49
N ALA A 344 13.97 -4.73 3.25
CA ALA A 344 15.15 -5.14 2.50
C ALA A 344 16.15 -3.98 2.31
N ALA A 345 15.66 -2.78 1.98
CA ALA A 345 16.49 -1.59 1.81
C ALA A 345 17.16 -1.15 3.12
N ILE A 346 16.41 -1.04 4.22
CA ILE A 346 16.93 -0.58 5.52
C ILE A 346 17.91 -1.59 6.11
N LEU A 347 17.53 -2.87 6.12
CA LEU A 347 18.36 -3.92 6.68
C LEU A 347 19.64 -4.09 5.87
N GLY A 348 19.54 -4.14 4.54
CA GLY A 348 20.72 -4.22 3.66
C GLY A 348 21.67 -3.05 3.86
N ALA A 349 21.14 -1.83 3.98
CA ALA A 349 21.99 -0.65 4.20
C ALA A 349 22.66 -0.68 5.57
N THR A 350 21.94 -1.16 6.59
CA THR A 350 22.46 -1.19 7.96
C THR A 350 23.49 -2.31 8.16
N VAL A 351 23.30 -3.46 7.53
CA VAL A 351 24.27 -4.56 7.55
C VAL A 351 25.54 -4.16 6.81
N ILE A 352 25.42 -3.49 5.66
CA ILE A 352 26.57 -3.13 4.81
C ILE A 352 27.32 -1.90 5.34
N GLY A 353 26.61 -0.84 5.69
CA GLY A 353 27.19 0.48 6.00
C GLY A 353 26.89 0.98 7.42
N GLY A 354 26.40 0.11 8.30
CA GLY A 354 26.09 0.42 9.68
C GLY A 354 24.94 1.43 9.85
N LEU A 355 24.88 2.01 11.05
CA LEU A 355 23.85 2.98 11.43
C LEU A 355 23.71 4.18 10.46
N PRO A 356 24.80 4.82 9.97
CA PRO A 356 24.69 5.97 9.07
C PRO A 356 24.00 5.63 7.76
N ALA A 357 24.31 4.46 7.19
CA ALA A 357 23.70 4.01 5.93
C ALA A 357 22.20 3.70 6.10
N GLY A 358 21.81 3.04 7.19
CA GLY A 358 20.40 2.82 7.52
C GLY A 358 19.60 4.12 7.68
N LEU A 359 20.17 5.11 8.38
CA LEU A 359 19.56 6.44 8.54
C LEU A 359 19.47 7.20 7.21
N ALA A 360 20.47 7.08 6.34
CA ALA A 360 20.45 7.71 5.02
C ALA A 360 19.33 7.14 4.12
N VAL A 361 19.12 5.82 4.15
CA VAL A 361 17.98 5.17 3.45
C VAL A 361 16.64 5.66 3.99
N LEU A 362 16.50 5.75 5.31
CA LEU A 362 15.28 6.29 5.94
C LEU A 362 15.03 7.75 5.53
N ALA A 363 16.09 8.57 5.47
CA ALA A 363 15.99 9.97 5.05
C ALA A 363 15.54 10.12 3.59
N VAL A 364 16.09 9.30 2.68
CA VAL A 364 15.68 9.28 1.26
C VAL A 364 14.21 8.87 1.15
N TYR A 365 13.80 7.79 1.83
CA TYR A 365 12.41 7.35 1.87
C TYR A 365 11.47 8.45 2.38
N ALA A 366 11.80 9.07 3.52
CA ALA A 366 11.03 10.16 4.11
C ALA A 366 10.90 11.36 3.17
N GLY A 367 12.01 11.74 2.51
CA GLY A 367 12.04 12.82 1.54
C GLY A 367 11.08 12.58 0.37
N VAL A 368 11.09 11.37 -0.21
CA VAL A 368 10.18 11.00 -1.31
C VAL A 368 8.72 11.04 -0.87
N VAL A 369 8.40 10.49 0.30
CA VAL A 369 7.02 10.47 0.81
C VAL A 369 6.50 11.89 1.08
N ILE A 370 7.31 12.74 1.74
CA ILE A 370 6.99 14.15 1.98
C ILE A 370 6.72 14.88 0.67
N LEU A 371 7.59 14.64 -0.31
CA LEU A 371 7.52 15.30 -1.61
C LEU A 371 6.23 14.93 -2.35
N LEU A 372 5.93 13.64 -2.48
CA LEU A 372 4.75 13.16 -3.18
C LEU A 372 3.45 13.65 -2.52
N MET A 373 3.38 13.57 -1.19
CA MET A 373 2.21 14.05 -0.45
C MET A 373 2.04 15.57 -0.58
N ALA A 374 3.12 16.35 -0.53
CA ALA A 374 3.06 17.78 -0.77
C ALA A 374 2.61 18.12 -2.20
N VAL A 375 3.15 17.43 -3.22
CA VAL A 375 2.75 17.58 -4.63
C VAL A 375 1.26 17.32 -4.78
N ILE A 376 0.75 16.22 -4.25
CA ILE A 376 -0.66 15.84 -4.41
C ILE A 376 -1.57 16.74 -3.61
N THR A 377 -1.18 17.15 -2.41
CA THR A 377 -1.97 18.10 -1.63
C THR A 377 -2.08 19.45 -2.33
N VAL A 378 -0.99 19.93 -2.95
CA VAL A 378 -1.00 21.15 -3.77
C VAL A 378 -1.82 20.95 -5.05
N ALA A 379 -1.67 19.81 -5.73
CA ALA A 379 -2.44 19.48 -6.92
C ALA A 379 -3.95 19.50 -6.60
N LEU A 380 -4.36 18.88 -5.49
CA LEU A 380 -5.75 18.88 -5.03
C LEU A 380 -6.25 20.27 -4.67
N ALA A 381 -5.45 21.08 -3.97
CA ALA A 381 -5.78 22.46 -3.66
C ALA A 381 -5.96 23.33 -4.92
N THR A 382 -5.23 23.02 -6.01
CA THR A 382 -5.32 23.76 -7.29
C THR A 382 -6.39 23.24 -8.24
N LEU A 383 -6.63 21.93 -8.28
CA LEU A 383 -7.60 21.27 -9.15
C LEU A 383 -9.05 21.50 -8.72
N GLY A 384 -9.27 21.90 -7.47
CA GLY A 384 -10.57 22.24 -6.90
C GLY A 384 -11.57 21.08 -6.90
N GLN A 385 -12.81 21.35 -6.48
CA GLN A 385 -13.87 20.32 -6.42
C GLN A 385 -14.28 19.76 -7.80
N ALA A 386 -13.94 20.45 -8.89
CA ALA A 386 -14.34 20.08 -10.25
C ALA A 386 -13.63 18.80 -10.74
N ALA A 387 -12.32 18.66 -10.49
CA ALA A 387 -11.58 17.45 -10.84
C ALA A 387 -12.04 16.24 -10.01
N VAL A 388 -12.32 16.46 -8.73
CA VAL A 388 -12.80 15.42 -7.81
C VAL A 388 -14.19 14.91 -8.17
N LYS A 389 -15.11 15.80 -8.56
CA LYS A 389 -16.42 15.41 -9.12
C LYS A 389 -16.27 14.56 -10.40
N LYS A 390 -15.32 14.92 -11.27
CA LYS A 390 -15.06 14.18 -12.51
C LYS A 390 -14.47 12.79 -12.22
N MET A 391 -13.60 12.68 -11.22
CA MET A 391 -13.00 11.41 -10.79
C MET A 391 -14.02 10.48 -10.12
N ASN A 392 -14.87 11.00 -9.21
CA ASN A 392 -15.95 10.21 -8.59
C ASN A 392 -16.94 9.64 -9.61
N ARG A 393 -17.18 10.36 -10.72
CA ARG A 393 -17.99 9.86 -11.83
C ARG A 393 -17.37 8.63 -12.52
N TYR A 394 -16.03 8.55 -12.58
CA TYR A 394 -15.33 7.35 -13.08
C TYR A 394 -15.32 6.22 -12.05
N THR A 395 -15.25 6.51 -10.75
CA THR A 395 -15.40 5.49 -9.70
C THR A 395 -16.78 4.81 -9.77
N GLU A 396 -17.84 5.56 -10.07
CA GLU A 396 -19.18 5.02 -10.34
C GLU A 396 -19.24 4.17 -11.62
N LEU A 397 -18.45 4.50 -12.64
CA LEU A 397 -18.31 3.67 -13.85
C LEU A 397 -17.58 2.35 -13.56
N ILE A 398 -16.57 2.36 -12.69
CA ILE A 398 -15.86 1.15 -12.26
C ILE A 398 -16.76 0.27 -11.37
N LYS A 399 -17.58 0.87 -10.50
CA LYS A 399 -18.63 0.13 -9.76
C LYS A 399 -19.66 -0.48 -10.72
N LYS A 400 -20.05 0.23 -11.79
CA LYS A 400 -20.87 -0.33 -12.87
C LYS A 400 -20.17 -1.46 -13.64
N GLY A 401 -18.85 -1.43 -13.76
CA GLY A 401 -18.05 -2.51 -14.35
C GLY A 401 -18.04 -3.81 -13.54
N ARG A 402 -18.39 -3.76 -12.25
CA ARG A 402 -18.59 -4.96 -11.40
C ARG A 402 -19.92 -5.66 -11.68
N ASN A 403 -20.85 -4.99 -12.35
CA ASN A 403 -22.04 -5.62 -12.90
C ASN A 403 -21.70 -6.19 -14.28
N SER A 404 -21.23 -7.44 -14.27
CA SER A 404 -20.89 -8.27 -15.43
C SER A 404 -21.83 -8.09 -16.66
N PRO A 405 -21.34 -8.28 -17.91
CA PRO A 405 -22.12 -8.25 -19.15
C PRO A 405 -23.30 -9.25 -19.20
N ILE A 406 -23.47 -10.09 -18.18
CA ILE A 406 -24.64 -10.94 -17.97
C ILE A 406 -25.88 -10.10 -17.56
N GLN A 407 -25.72 -9.02 -16.77
CA GLN A 407 -26.82 -8.12 -16.41
C GLN A 407 -27.22 -7.19 -17.57
N GLY A 408 -26.24 -6.73 -18.37
CA GLY A 408 -26.47 -5.89 -19.54
C GLY A 408 -27.28 -6.59 -20.65
N ARG A 409 -26.99 -7.88 -20.90
CA ARG A 409 -27.78 -8.70 -21.85
C ARG A 409 -29.17 -9.07 -21.33
N TRP A 410 -29.38 -9.05 -20.01
CA TRP A 410 -30.70 -9.29 -19.41
C TRP A 410 -31.64 -8.09 -19.53
N HIS A 411 -31.14 -6.86 -19.37
CA HIS A 411 -31.93 -5.64 -19.51
C HIS A 411 -32.42 -5.39 -20.95
N ALA A 412 -31.64 -5.77 -21.97
CA ALA A 412 -32.04 -5.61 -23.37
C ALA A 412 -33.20 -6.54 -23.79
N ARG A 413 -33.34 -7.73 -23.19
CA ARG A 413 -34.39 -8.71 -23.54
C ARG A 413 -35.76 -8.43 -22.93
N HIS A 414 -35.88 -7.49 -21.98
CA HIS A 414 -37.13 -7.25 -21.24
C HIS A 414 -37.85 -5.94 -21.60
N MET A 415 -37.31 -5.13 -22.53
CA MET A 415 -37.92 -3.86 -22.95
C MET A 415 -39.17 -4.01 -23.84
N THR A 416 -39.52 -5.23 -24.28
CA THR A 416 -40.64 -5.48 -25.20
C THR A 416 -41.94 -5.93 -24.52
N ARG A 417 -41.98 -6.07 -23.18
CA ARG A 417 -43.21 -6.44 -22.47
C ARG A 417 -43.95 -5.20 -21.95
N ARG A 418 -45.19 -5.00 -22.41
CA ARG A 418 -46.13 -3.98 -21.88
C ARG A 418 -46.16 -4.05 -20.35
N LYS A 419 -45.87 -2.92 -19.69
CA LYS A 419 -45.87 -2.80 -18.23
C LYS A 419 -47.30 -2.99 -17.70
N PRO A 420 -47.55 -3.94 -16.77
CA PRO A 420 -48.86 -4.11 -16.15
C PRO A 420 -49.26 -2.83 -15.41
N SER A 421 -50.46 -2.31 -15.70
CA SER A 421 -50.85 -0.95 -15.34
C SER A 421 -51.30 -0.75 -13.89
N ARG A 422 -51.51 -1.81 -13.09
CA ARG A 422 -51.98 -1.68 -11.70
C ARG A 422 -51.32 -2.68 -10.74
N ALA A 423 -50.34 -2.20 -9.97
CA ALA A 423 -49.84 -2.91 -8.79
C ALA A 423 -50.86 -2.84 -7.64
N ARG A 424 -51.16 -3.96 -6.99
CA ARG A 424 -51.98 -4.05 -5.78
C ARG A 424 -51.10 -3.78 -4.56
N LEU A 425 -51.52 -2.86 -3.68
CA LEU A 425 -50.82 -2.62 -2.42
C LEU A 425 -51.40 -3.53 -1.34
N ARG A 426 -50.54 -4.22 -0.59
CA ARG A 426 -50.94 -5.09 0.53
C ARG A 426 -49.86 -5.11 1.62
N PRO A 427 -50.20 -5.48 2.86
CA PRO A 427 -49.20 -5.73 3.90
C PRO A 427 -48.19 -6.80 3.46
N PHE A 428 -46.95 -6.65 3.91
CA PHE A 428 -45.91 -7.66 3.74
C PHE A 428 -46.28 -8.98 4.43
N ARG A 429 -45.92 -10.10 3.80
CA ARG A 429 -45.96 -11.46 4.35
C ARG A 429 -44.57 -12.07 4.24
N ILE A 430 -44.23 -13.04 5.08
CA ILE A 430 -42.88 -13.62 5.08
C ILE A 430 -42.47 -14.25 3.74
N ASP A 431 -43.44 -14.80 3.00
CA ASP A 431 -43.26 -15.35 1.64
C ASP A 431 -42.80 -14.28 0.61
N ASP A 432 -43.04 -13.01 0.90
CA ASP A 432 -42.61 -11.89 0.05
C ASP A 432 -41.11 -11.59 0.19
N ALA A 433 -40.41 -12.19 1.17
CA ALA A 433 -39.01 -11.88 1.47
C ALA A 433 -38.10 -12.05 0.25
N ALA A 434 -38.29 -13.12 -0.53
CA ALA A 434 -37.55 -13.33 -1.77
C ALA A 434 -37.85 -12.27 -2.85
N GLY A 435 -39.05 -11.68 -2.83
CA GLY A 435 -39.42 -10.56 -3.69
C GLY A 435 -38.76 -9.25 -3.27
N VAL A 436 -38.68 -8.99 -1.96
CA VAL A 436 -38.00 -7.83 -1.38
C VAL A 436 -36.49 -7.89 -1.63
N CYS A 437 -35.86 -9.05 -1.37
CA CYS A 437 -34.43 -9.25 -1.63
C CYS A 437 -34.06 -9.15 -3.12
N ARG A 438 -34.99 -9.40 -4.04
CA ARG A 438 -34.76 -9.13 -5.47
C ARG A 438 -34.66 -7.65 -5.82
N ILE A 439 -35.30 -6.79 -5.03
CA ILE A 439 -35.27 -5.32 -5.22
C ILE A 439 -34.12 -4.71 -4.42
N TYR A 440 -33.92 -5.19 -3.18
CA TYR A 440 -32.84 -4.78 -2.30
C TYR A 440 -32.25 -6.02 -1.58
N PRO A 441 -31.15 -6.60 -2.10
CA PRO A 441 -30.61 -7.87 -1.61
C PRO A 441 -30.28 -7.94 -0.12
N MET A 442 -29.84 -6.83 0.48
CA MET A 442 -29.42 -6.77 1.89
C MET A 442 -30.50 -6.20 2.82
N PHE A 443 -31.74 -6.02 2.34
CA PHE A 443 -32.79 -5.32 3.08
C PHE A 443 -32.97 -5.82 4.53
N PHE A 444 -33.14 -7.12 4.75
CA PHE A 444 -33.39 -7.67 6.08
C PHE A 444 -32.18 -7.60 7.02
N VAL A 445 -30.97 -7.47 6.48
CA VAL A 445 -29.74 -7.29 7.26
C VAL A 445 -29.61 -5.82 7.66
N ASP A 446 -29.72 -4.91 6.70
CA ASP A 446 -29.49 -3.48 6.91
C ASP A 446 -30.61 -2.82 7.72
N ASN A 447 -31.84 -3.35 7.64
CA ASN A 447 -33.03 -2.79 8.30
C ASN A 447 -33.58 -3.65 9.45
N THR A 448 -32.78 -4.54 10.05
CA THR A 448 -33.25 -5.49 11.08
C THR A 448 -34.07 -4.80 12.20
N VAL A 449 -33.58 -3.64 12.66
CA VAL A 449 -34.19 -2.86 13.75
C VAL A 449 -35.48 -2.16 13.32
N GLN A 450 -35.48 -1.48 12.17
CA GLN A 450 -36.69 -0.81 11.66
C GLN A 450 -37.75 -1.82 11.21
N PHE A 451 -37.34 -2.97 10.67
CA PHE A 451 -38.25 -4.02 10.22
C PHE A 451 -38.99 -4.68 11.39
N GLY A 452 -38.31 -4.97 12.51
CA GLY A 452 -38.93 -5.61 13.68
C GLY A 452 -39.99 -4.76 14.40
N ARG A 453 -40.00 -3.44 14.20
CA ARG A 453 -40.94 -2.49 14.84
C ARG A 453 -41.82 -1.71 13.87
N GLY A 454 -41.48 -1.76 12.59
CA GLY A 454 -42.12 -1.00 11.54
C GLY A 454 -43.27 -1.74 10.88
N ARG A 455 -43.98 -1.04 10.00
CA ARG A 455 -44.97 -1.63 9.12
C ARG A 455 -44.47 -1.56 7.69
N MET A 456 -44.48 -2.71 7.01
CA MET A 456 -44.08 -2.80 5.62
C MET A 456 -45.28 -3.06 4.72
N THR A 457 -45.38 -2.27 3.65
CA THR A 457 -46.38 -2.45 2.60
C THR A 457 -45.67 -2.78 1.30
N VAL A 458 -46.11 -3.83 0.62
CA VAL A 458 -45.57 -4.26 -0.67
C VAL A 458 -46.54 -3.91 -1.80
N ALA A 459 -45.96 -3.61 -2.97
CA ALA A 459 -46.65 -3.49 -4.24
C ALA A 459 -46.49 -4.81 -5.01
N ASP A 460 -47.61 -5.45 -5.30
CA ASP A 460 -47.68 -6.76 -5.96
C ASP A 460 -48.27 -6.62 -7.37
N VAL A 461 -47.65 -7.28 -8.34
CA VAL A 461 -48.17 -7.44 -9.70
C VAL A 461 -48.12 -8.92 -10.05
N GLY A 462 -49.28 -9.56 -10.12
CA GLY A 462 -49.40 -10.98 -10.51
C GLY A 462 -48.69 -11.94 -9.56
N GLY A 463 -48.72 -11.67 -8.24
CA GLY A 463 -48.04 -12.49 -7.23
C GLY A 463 -46.55 -12.20 -7.07
N ARG A 464 -46.02 -11.20 -7.80
CA ARG A 464 -44.63 -10.76 -7.69
C ARG A 464 -44.55 -9.41 -7.01
N VAL A 465 -43.70 -9.31 -5.98
CA VAL A 465 -43.34 -8.03 -5.35
C VAL A 465 -42.52 -7.20 -6.34
N VAL A 466 -43.00 -5.99 -6.62
CA VAL A 466 -42.38 -5.03 -7.55
C VAL A 466 -42.01 -3.71 -6.88
N GLY A 467 -42.33 -3.55 -5.60
CA GLY A 467 -41.92 -2.40 -4.79
C GLY A 467 -42.37 -2.58 -3.34
N PHE A 468 -41.80 -1.80 -2.43
CA PHE A 468 -42.17 -1.80 -1.03
C PHE A 468 -41.86 -0.46 -0.35
N VAL A 469 -42.51 -0.22 0.78
CA VAL A 469 -42.22 0.89 1.70
C VAL A 469 -42.21 0.38 3.12
N LEU A 470 -41.23 0.81 3.90
CA LEU A 470 -41.12 0.56 5.33
C LEU A 470 -41.17 1.89 6.07
N TRP A 471 -42.00 1.95 7.12
CA TRP A 471 -41.95 3.03 8.10
C TRP A 471 -41.98 2.45 9.50
N ALA A 472 -41.35 3.13 10.45
CA ALA A 472 -41.25 2.70 11.84
C ALA A 472 -41.39 3.88 12.83
N PRO A 473 -41.78 3.64 14.08
CA PRO A 473 -41.72 4.66 15.13
C PRO A 473 -40.28 5.17 15.35
N GLY A 474 -40.10 6.48 15.56
CA GLY A 474 -38.79 7.05 15.90
C GLY A 474 -38.27 6.55 17.26
N PHE A 475 -36.95 6.35 17.38
CA PHE A 475 -36.29 5.80 18.58
C PHE A 475 -36.13 6.82 19.71
N GLU A 476 -35.92 8.08 19.36
CA GLU A 476 -35.64 9.18 20.28
C GLU A 476 -36.70 10.27 20.09
N PRO A 477 -36.92 11.16 21.08
CA PRO A 477 -37.59 12.42 20.81
C PRO A 477 -36.97 13.07 19.58
N ALA A 478 -37.75 13.72 18.72
CA ALA A 478 -37.22 14.35 17.51
C ALA A 478 -36.25 15.47 17.91
N TRP A 479 -34.96 15.16 18.09
CA TRP A 479 -33.93 16.10 18.51
C TRP A 479 -33.75 17.26 17.52
N PHE A 480 -34.21 17.05 16.29
CA PHE A 480 -34.26 18.03 15.21
C PHE A 480 -35.57 18.84 15.14
N ASP A 481 -36.63 18.44 15.86
CA ASP A 481 -37.88 19.21 15.99
C ASP A 481 -38.44 19.06 17.41
N SER A 482 -38.05 19.97 18.30
CA SER A 482 -38.44 20.00 19.71
C SER A 482 -39.95 20.13 19.94
N ARG A 483 -40.73 20.48 18.91
CA ARG A 483 -42.19 20.59 18.98
C ARG A 483 -42.90 19.24 18.86
N VAL A 484 -42.20 18.20 18.40
CA VAL A 484 -42.81 16.89 18.14
C VAL A 484 -42.29 15.85 19.13
N ARG A 485 -43.14 15.49 20.10
CA ARG A 485 -42.82 14.47 21.12
C ARG A 485 -42.94 13.03 20.60
N ARG A 486 -43.79 12.77 19.61
CA ARG A 486 -44.03 11.44 19.03
C ARG A 486 -44.00 11.54 17.51
N TRP A 487 -43.21 10.72 16.84
CA TRP A 487 -43.05 10.77 15.39
C TRP A 487 -42.74 9.38 14.82
N ALA A 488 -42.94 9.25 13.51
CA ALA A 488 -42.57 8.09 12.74
C ALA A 488 -41.56 8.46 11.65
N GLU A 489 -40.73 7.51 11.24
CA GLU A 489 -39.79 7.66 10.14
C GLU A 489 -40.22 6.78 8.96
N LEU A 490 -40.23 7.34 7.75
CA LEU A 490 -40.27 6.57 6.51
C LEU A 490 -38.83 6.19 6.17
N SER A 491 -38.46 4.97 6.54
CA SER A 491 -37.07 4.49 6.48
C SER A 491 -36.68 4.04 5.08
N GLU A 492 -37.57 3.35 4.36
CA GLU A 492 -37.23 2.76 3.06
C GLU A 492 -38.37 2.89 2.04
N LEU A 493 -38.02 3.20 0.79
CA LEU A 493 -38.93 3.20 -0.35
C LEU A 493 -38.22 2.68 -1.60
N HIS A 494 -38.70 1.57 -2.13
CA HIS A 494 -38.10 0.95 -3.31
C HIS A 494 -39.15 0.50 -4.32
N VAL A 495 -38.84 0.67 -5.61
CA VAL A 495 -39.63 0.15 -6.73
C VAL A 495 -38.66 -0.45 -7.73
N HIS A 496 -38.92 -1.70 -8.13
CA HIS A 496 -38.12 -2.42 -9.12
C HIS A 496 -38.00 -1.59 -10.40
N PRO A 497 -36.81 -1.48 -11.03
CA PRO A 497 -36.56 -0.62 -12.19
C PRO A 497 -37.61 -0.73 -13.31
N ASP A 498 -37.98 -1.97 -13.67
CA ASP A 498 -38.99 -2.24 -14.71
C ASP A 498 -40.37 -1.63 -14.41
N PHE A 499 -40.69 -1.40 -13.14
CA PHE A 499 -41.99 -0.90 -12.66
C PHE A 499 -41.93 0.57 -12.19
N GLN A 500 -40.80 1.26 -12.39
CA GLN A 500 -40.68 2.69 -12.10
C GLN A 500 -41.46 3.55 -13.12
N ASN A 501 -41.72 4.79 -12.74
CA ASN A 501 -42.52 5.77 -13.49
C ASN A 501 -44.01 5.39 -13.71
N LEU A 502 -44.51 4.37 -13.00
CA LEU A 502 -45.92 3.96 -13.01
C LEU A 502 -46.72 4.51 -11.83
N GLY A 503 -46.16 5.46 -11.06
CA GLY A 503 -46.81 6.02 -9.86
C GLY A 503 -46.86 5.08 -8.65
N ILE A 504 -46.24 3.90 -8.70
CA ILE A 504 -46.21 2.92 -7.59
C ILE A 504 -45.57 3.50 -6.33
N GLY A 505 -44.43 4.19 -6.45
CA GLY A 505 -43.74 4.80 -5.32
C GLY A 505 -44.60 5.82 -4.57
N LEU A 506 -45.30 6.70 -5.30
CA LEU A 506 -46.22 7.67 -4.71
C LEU A 506 -47.38 7.00 -3.97
N ARG A 507 -47.93 5.92 -4.53
CA ARG A 507 -49.00 5.16 -3.89
C ARG A 507 -48.54 4.45 -2.61
N LEU A 508 -47.31 3.90 -2.62
CA LEU A 508 -46.68 3.30 -1.44
C LEU A 508 -46.47 4.35 -0.33
N VAL A 509 -45.86 5.49 -0.65
CA VAL A 509 -45.67 6.59 0.33
C VAL A 509 -47.00 7.05 0.92
N ARG A 510 -48.04 7.25 0.10
CA ARG A 510 -49.37 7.60 0.59
C ARG A 510 -49.98 6.53 1.49
N ALA A 511 -49.70 5.25 1.24
CA ALA A 511 -50.13 4.16 2.12
C ALA A 511 -49.41 4.23 3.47
N ALA A 512 -48.09 4.48 3.48
CA ALA A 512 -47.32 4.69 4.70
C ALA A 512 -47.83 5.89 5.52
N ILE A 513 -48.09 7.04 4.87
CA ILE A 513 -48.68 8.22 5.52
C ILE A 513 -50.01 7.89 6.20
N ARG A 514 -50.91 7.17 5.50
CA ARG A 514 -52.19 6.75 6.08
C ARG A 514 -52.00 5.83 7.27
N GLN A 515 -51.11 4.85 7.17
CA GLN A 515 -50.83 3.91 8.26
C GLN A 515 -50.23 4.61 9.48
N ALA A 516 -49.27 5.52 9.30
CA ALA A 516 -48.69 6.30 10.38
C ALA A 516 -49.72 7.19 11.07
N ARG A 517 -50.61 7.82 10.28
CA ARG A 517 -51.73 8.64 10.81
C ARG A 517 -52.71 7.80 11.63
N VAL A 518 -53.12 6.63 11.12
CA VAL A 518 -54.01 5.70 11.84
C VAL A 518 -53.36 5.17 13.13
N ALA A 519 -52.03 4.99 13.12
CA ALA A 519 -51.27 4.59 14.31
C ALA A 519 -51.04 5.75 15.32
N GLY A 520 -51.61 6.94 15.08
CA GLY A 520 -51.58 8.06 16.01
C GLY A 520 -50.28 8.85 16.03
N PHE A 521 -49.45 8.78 14.99
CA PHE A 521 -48.24 9.58 14.89
C PHE A 521 -48.55 10.98 14.31
N PRO A 522 -48.29 12.07 15.05
CA PRO A 522 -48.60 13.44 14.60
C PRO A 522 -47.64 13.96 13.52
N ALA A 523 -46.46 13.35 13.38
CA ALA A 523 -45.50 13.69 12.32
C ALA A 523 -44.83 12.44 11.73
N LEU A 524 -44.52 12.52 10.43
CA LEU A 524 -43.75 11.52 9.69
C LEU A 524 -42.55 12.22 9.03
N TYR A 525 -41.35 11.77 9.34
CA TYR A 525 -40.10 12.30 8.80
C TYR A 525 -39.43 11.31 7.86
N LEU A 526 -38.55 11.80 6.99
CA LEU A 526 -37.71 10.99 6.11
C LEU A 526 -36.41 11.72 5.81
N MET A 527 -35.41 10.97 5.37
CA MET A 527 -34.16 11.52 4.83
C MET A 527 -34.01 11.11 3.37
N VAL A 528 -33.53 12.04 2.55
CA VAL A 528 -33.26 11.82 1.13
C VAL A 528 -32.02 12.60 0.74
N GLU A 529 -31.14 11.98 -0.04
CA GLU A 529 -29.95 12.63 -0.58
C GLU A 529 -30.34 13.76 -1.54
N GLU A 530 -29.57 14.85 -1.54
CA GLU A 530 -29.90 16.07 -2.28
C GLU A 530 -29.98 15.87 -3.79
N ASP A 531 -29.15 14.97 -4.32
CA ASP A 531 -29.02 14.63 -5.73
C ASP A 531 -30.06 13.59 -6.18
N ASN A 532 -30.80 12.98 -5.27
CA ASN A 532 -31.89 12.05 -5.60
C ASN A 532 -33.20 12.79 -5.97
N GLY A 533 -33.15 13.54 -7.08
CA GLY A 533 -34.27 14.34 -7.57
C GLY A 533 -35.53 13.52 -7.86
N THR A 534 -35.41 12.23 -8.19
CA THR A 534 -36.56 11.35 -8.42
C THR A 534 -37.33 11.05 -7.14
N ALA A 535 -36.64 10.67 -6.06
CA ALA A 535 -37.28 10.42 -4.77
C ALA A 535 -37.87 11.70 -4.18
N ARG A 536 -37.15 12.83 -4.27
CA ARG A 536 -37.63 14.15 -3.81
C ARG A 536 -38.97 14.53 -4.43
N ARG A 537 -39.10 14.42 -5.76
CA ARG A 537 -40.37 14.68 -6.46
C ARG A 537 -41.51 13.77 -5.98
N VAL A 538 -41.23 12.54 -5.60
CA VAL A 538 -42.24 11.62 -5.04
C VAL A 538 -42.68 12.10 -3.66
N TYR A 539 -41.76 12.48 -2.80
CA TYR A 539 -42.05 12.98 -1.46
C TYR A 539 -42.78 14.33 -1.47
N GLU A 540 -42.35 15.27 -2.30
CA GLU A 540 -43.04 16.56 -2.50
C GLU A 540 -44.49 16.35 -2.98
N LYS A 541 -44.71 15.46 -3.96
CA LYS A 541 -46.06 15.09 -4.43
C LYS A 541 -46.90 14.33 -3.39
N ALA A 542 -46.25 13.73 -2.40
CA ALA A 542 -46.91 13.10 -1.26
C ALA A 542 -47.22 14.08 -0.12
N GLY A 543 -46.77 15.33 -0.22
CA GLY A 543 -47.02 16.41 0.74
C GLY A 543 -45.90 16.64 1.75
N PHE A 544 -44.73 15.98 1.59
CA PHE A 544 -43.57 16.30 2.42
C PHE A 544 -42.99 17.66 2.02
N ARG A 545 -42.52 18.40 3.03
CA ARG A 545 -41.82 19.67 2.85
C ARG A 545 -40.42 19.53 3.45
N GLU A 546 -39.47 20.25 2.88
CA GLU A 546 -38.12 20.32 3.43
C GLU A 546 -38.19 20.95 4.83
N HIS A 547 -37.67 20.25 5.83
CA HIS A 547 -37.73 20.67 7.23
C HIS A 547 -36.35 21.05 7.76
N ASN A 548 -35.36 20.17 7.63
CA ASN A 548 -33.98 20.42 8.03
C ASN A 548 -32.99 19.72 7.10
N ARG A 549 -31.87 20.37 6.83
CA ARG A 549 -30.78 19.84 6.02
C ARG A 549 -29.72 19.23 6.94
N ILE A 550 -29.72 17.91 7.09
CA ILE A 550 -28.76 17.22 7.97
C ILE A 550 -27.45 17.02 7.19
N VAL A 551 -26.47 17.90 7.43
CA VAL A 551 -25.10 17.69 6.95
C VAL A 551 -24.44 16.64 7.83
N ARG A 552 -24.47 15.37 7.40
CA ARG A 552 -23.79 14.28 8.10
C ARG A 552 -22.30 14.34 7.82
N ASN A 553 -21.53 14.92 8.75
CA ASN A 553 -20.08 14.74 8.79
C ASN A 553 -19.80 13.36 9.39
N LYS A 554 -19.71 12.37 8.51
CA LYS A 554 -19.40 10.99 8.88
C LYS A 554 -17.95 10.93 9.35
N LEU A 555 -17.76 10.49 10.59
CA LEU A 555 -16.47 10.06 11.09
C LEU A 555 -16.65 8.66 11.65
N GLU A 556 -16.22 7.66 10.89
CA GLU A 556 -16.30 6.25 11.28
C GLU A 556 -15.06 5.85 12.07
N LEU A 557 -15.33 5.24 13.23
CA LEU A 557 -14.46 4.92 14.37
C LEU A 557 -13.39 3.87 14.07
#